data_AF-A0A9Q6Z459-F1
#
_entry.id   AF-A0A9Q6Z459-F1
#
_cell.length_a   1.000
_cell.length_b   1.000
_cell.length_c   1.000
_cell.angle_alpha   90.00
_cell.angle_beta   90.00
_cell.angle_gamma   90.00
#
_symmetry.space_group_name_H-M   'P 1'
#
loop_
_entity.id
_entity.type
_entity.pdbx_description
1 polymer ?
#
loop_
_entity_poly.entity_id
_entity_poly.type
_entity_poly.pdbx_seq_one_letter_code
_entity_poly.pdbx_strand_id
1 'polypeptide(L)'
;MKYSWYQIVWLIWLVGLGVTGFAQETPTHTDVILSCPTDNQEINTLYEMGFSALEKPEYYNTAGRIFFQIIQLDKSLCDAYYYTGVSLTKQDKDDAAYTYLYYADSLATQPTLPFKIALAESALRIGNVGLARKKYEEIKSDFPNSPEGYYGLSLTATSIGDLVEGLVNTDRTLLKYKNAGGLTPTREQEIYLIKAILLRMNTQYDKAIEYFEKSKEHFGTTTDYLANYALTAYELYKQTKEDQWKQKSQQALLQIQDKTTLKEDFFQQFSYD
;
A
#
# COMPACT_ATOMS: atom_id res chain seq x y z
N MET A 1 29.67 -11.88 7.31
CA MET A 1 28.38 -11.69 8.02
C MET A 1 27.35 -11.20 7.02
N LYS A 2 26.42 -12.06 6.60
CA LYS A 2 25.31 -11.69 5.71
C LYS A 2 24.23 -11.03 6.57
N TYR A 3 24.22 -9.70 6.64
CA TYR A 3 23.13 -8.97 7.25
C TYR A 3 21.85 -9.25 6.45
N SER A 4 20.79 -9.70 7.11
CA SER A 4 19.49 -9.96 6.49
C SER A 4 18.70 -8.65 6.44
N TRP A 5 18.83 -7.92 5.33
CA TRP A 5 18.31 -6.55 5.10
C TRP A 5 16.77 -6.45 5.01
N TYR A 6 16.05 -7.56 5.19
CA TYR A 6 14.61 -7.72 4.88
C TYR A 6 13.63 -7.05 5.87
N GLN A 7 14.08 -6.19 6.79
CA GLN A 7 13.23 -5.68 7.87
C GLN A 7 13.39 -4.18 8.19
N ILE A 8 14.06 -3.40 7.34
CA ILE A 8 14.02 -1.92 7.42
C ILE A 8 12.76 -1.37 6.71
N VAL A 9 12.02 -2.22 6.00
CA VAL A 9 10.71 -1.91 5.44
C VAL A 9 9.63 -2.51 6.33
N TRP A 10 9.54 -2.06 7.59
CA TRP A 10 8.25 -2.19 8.27
C TRP A 10 7.33 -1.17 7.60
N LEU A 11 6.40 -1.69 6.80
CA LEU A 11 5.33 -0.93 6.15
C LEU A 11 4.56 -0.10 7.19
N ILE A 12 5.01 1.12 7.46
CA ILE A 12 4.13 2.21 7.92
C ILE A 12 3.70 3.02 6.70
N TRP A 13 3.52 2.34 5.56
CA TRP A 13 2.84 2.91 4.40
C TRP A 13 1.37 3.21 4.65
N LEU A 14 0.78 2.71 5.75
CA LEU A 14 -0.67 2.80 5.99
C LEU A 14 -1.08 3.57 7.24
N VAL A 15 -0.16 4.03 8.10
CA VAL A 15 -0.55 4.65 9.40
C VAL A 15 -0.03 6.08 9.58
N GLY A 16 1.01 6.52 8.86
CA GLY A 16 1.73 7.77 9.21
C GLY A 16 1.37 9.03 8.42
N LEU A 17 0.62 8.91 7.33
CA LEU A 17 0.10 10.05 6.59
C LEU A 17 -1.41 9.91 6.61
N GLY A 18 -2.14 11.00 6.81
CA GLY A 18 -3.56 11.10 6.46
C GLY A 18 -3.81 10.94 4.95
N VAL A 19 -3.02 10.12 4.27
CA VAL A 19 -3.38 9.49 3.01
C VAL A 19 -4.50 8.57 3.40
N THR A 20 -5.72 9.00 3.12
CA THR A 20 -6.84 8.11 2.86
C THR A 20 -6.30 6.93 2.06
N GLY A 21 -6.03 5.82 2.74
CA GLY A 21 -5.51 4.61 2.11
C GLY A 21 -6.39 4.35 0.92
N PHE A 22 -5.79 4.41 -0.29
CA PHE A 22 -6.46 4.38 -1.57
C PHE A 22 -7.86 5.00 -1.46
N ALA A 23 -7.98 6.31 -1.62
CA ALA A 23 -9.29 6.88 -1.95
C ALA A 23 -9.74 6.30 -3.30
N GLN A 24 -10.18 5.03 -3.31
CA GLN A 24 -11.46 4.68 -3.85
C GLN A 24 -12.38 5.73 -3.28
N GLU A 25 -12.69 6.73 -4.11
CA GLU A 25 -13.89 7.52 -3.95
C GLU A 25 -14.95 6.53 -3.50
N THR A 26 -15.46 6.68 -2.28
CA THR A 26 -16.60 5.89 -1.81
C THR A 26 -17.67 6.16 -2.85
N PRO A 27 -18.05 5.16 -3.68
CA PRO A 27 -19.03 5.41 -4.72
C PRO A 27 -20.27 5.96 -4.04
N THR A 28 -20.85 7.02 -4.60
CA THR A 28 -22.18 7.43 -4.19
C THR A 28 -23.11 6.21 -4.34
N HIS A 29 -23.97 5.99 -3.34
CA HIS A 29 -24.86 4.84 -3.22
C HIS A 29 -25.51 4.38 -4.54
N THR A 30 -25.81 5.31 -5.44
CA THR A 30 -26.59 5.10 -6.68
C THR A 30 -25.91 4.28 -7.77
N ASP A 31 -24.60 4.05 -7.71
CA ASP A 31 -23.84 3.46 -8.83
C ASP A 31 -23.08 2.16 -8.45
N VAL A 32 -23.36 1.58 -7.28
CA VAL A 32 -22.69 0.35 -6.84
C VAL A 32 -23.29 -0.86 -7.55
N ILE A 33 -22.49 -1.50 -8.41
CA ILE A 33 -22.80 -2.80 -9.00
C ILE A 33 -22.28 -3.90 -8.08
N LEU A 34 -23.19 -4.64 -7.43
CA LEU A 34 -22.85 -5.76 -6.56
C LEU A 34 -22.34 -6.97 -7.37
N SER A 35 -21.27 -7.61 -6.88
CA SER A 35 -20.71 -8.82 -7.49
C SER A 35 -21.53 -10.08 -7.20
N CYS A 36 -22.22 -10.09 -6.06
CA CYS A 36 -23.15 -11.10 -5.57
C CYS A 36 -24.50 -10.43 -5.28
N PRO A 37 -25.29 -10.11 -6.33
CA PRO A 37 -26.58 -9.45 -6.17
C PRO A 37 -27.62 -10.38 -5.51
N THR A 38 -28.69 -9.78 -5.00
CA THR A 38 -29.83 -10.50 -4.42
C THR A 38 -31.17 -9.86 -4.83
N ASP A 39 -32.20 -10.68 -4.99
CA ASP A 39 -33.57 -10.22 -5.25
C ASP A 39 -34.32 -9.86 -3.94
N ASN A 40 -33.71 -10.10 -2.78
CA ASN A 40 -34.34 -9.79 -1.50
C ASN A 40 -34.34 -8.27 -1.24
N GLN A 41 -35.53 -7.67 -1.32
CA GLN A 41 -35.73 -6.23 -1.12
C GLN A 41 -35.27 -5.74 0.26
N GLU A 42 -35.42 -6.53 1.32
CA GLU A 42 -34.95 -6.17 2.66
C GLU A 42 -33.42 -6.05 2.69
N ILE A 43 -32.73 -7.02 2.08
CA ILE A 43 -31.26 -7.00 1.99
C ILE A 43 -30.80 -5.83 1.13
N ASN A 44 -31.49 -5.55 0.02
CA ASN A 44 -31.18 -4.40 -0.82
C ASN A 44 -31.29 -3.09 -0.03
N THR A 45 -32.38 -2.88 0.73
CA THR A 45 -32.52 -1.72 1.64
C THR A 45 -31.39 -1.65 2.68
N LEU A 46 -30.94 -2.78 3.23
CA LEU A 46 -29.79 -2.80 4.14
C LEU A 46 -28.49 -2.37 3.45
N TYR A 47 -28.24 -2.81 2.21
CA TYR A 47 -27.10 -2.30 1.43
C TYR A 47 -27.18 -0.78 1.30
N GLU A 48 -28.37 -0.23 1.01
CA GLU A 48 -28.53 1.21 0.84
C GLU A 48 -28.16 1.99 2.11
N MET A 49 -28.68 1.53 3.25
CA MET A 49 -28.36 2.10 4.56
C MET A 49 -26.87 1.95 4.90
N GLY A 50 -26.28 0.81 4.58
CA GLY A 50 -24.86 0.53 4.83
C GLY A 50 -23.95 1.46 4.04
N PHE A 51 -24.25 1.70 2.76
CA PHE A 51 -23.51 2.64 1.92
C PHE A 51 -23.66 4.07 2.39
N SER A 52 -24.88 4.51 2.74
CA SER A 52 -25.09 5.85 3.31
C SER A 52 -24.30 6.06 4.61
N ALA A 53 -24.22 5.04 5.46
CA ALA A 53 -23.38 5.07 6.66
C ALA A 53 -21.87 5.10 6.33
N LEU A 54 -21.41 4.47 5.24
CA LEU A 54 -20.00 4.46 4.83
C LEU A 54 -19.49 5.81 4.31
N GLU A 55 -20.37 6.75 3.95
CA GLU A 55 -19.97 8.08 3.46
C GLU A 55 -19.33 8.94 4.55
N LYS A 56 -19.55 8.61 5.83
CA LYS A 56 -19.17 9.48 6.96
C LYS A 56 -18.36 8.75 8.02
N PRO A 57 -17.19 9.28 8.44
CA PRO A 57 -16.34 8.63 9.44
C PRO A 57 -17.02 8.27 10.76
N GLU A 58 -17.94 9.12 11.24
CA GLU A 58 -18.69 8.86 12.48
C GLU A 58 -19.58 7.61 12.41
N TYR A 59 -19.90 7.11 11.21
CA TYR A 59 -20.81 5.99 10.99
C TYR A 59 -20.13 4.72 10.47
N TYR A 60 -18.79 4.67 10.39
CA TYR A 60 -18.07 3.47 9.93
C TYR A 60 -18.40 2.23 10.77
N ASN A 61 -18.61 2.37 12.08
CA ASN A 61 -19.05 1.26 12.92
C ASN A 61 -20.48 0.81 12.57
N THR A 62 -21.40 1.75 12.37
CA THR A 62 -22.79 1.48 11.98
C THR A 62 -22.85 0.77 10.65
N ALA A 63 -22.12 1.24 9.65
CA ALA A 63 -21.99 0.59 8.34
C ALA A 63 -21.54 -0.87 8.48
N GLY A 64 -20.47 -1.13 9.24
CA GLY A 64 -19.96 -2.48 9.44
C GLY A 64 -21.00 -3.41 10.10
N ARG A 65 -21.82 -2.89 11.02
CA ARG A 65 -22.90 -3.67 11.64
C ARG A 65 -24.03 -3.98 10.67
N ILE A 66 -24.37 -3.04 9.78
CA ILE A 66 -25.39 -3.24 8.75
C ILE A 66 -24.94 -4.31 7.76
N PHE A 67 -23.73 -4.22 7.21
CA PHE A 67 -23.22 -5.24 6.30
C PHE A 67 -23.05 -6.60 6.99
N PHE A 68 -22.64 -6.62 8.26
CA PHE A 68 -22.62 -7.85 9.04
C PHE A 68 -24.01 -8.47 9.21
N GLN A 69 -25.06 -7.66 9.39
CA GLN A 69 -26.44 -8.15 9.43
C GLN A 69 -26.85 -8.79 8.10
N ILE A 70 -26.44 -8.23 6.95
CA ILE A 70 -26.67 -8.85 5.64
C ILE A 70 -26.02 -10.25 5.58
N ILE A 71 -24.79 -10.41 6.08
CA ILE A 71 -24.12 -11.72 6.17
C ILE A 71 -24.92 -12.71 7.04
N GLN A 72 -25.57 -12.25 8.11
CA GLN A 72 -26.41 -13.12 8.95
C GLN A 72 -27.68 -13.58 8.22
N LEU A 73 -28.25 -12.74 7.36
CA LEU A 73 -29.42 -13.05 6.56
C LEU A 73 -29.07 -13.99 5.40
N ASP A 74 -27.96 -13.73 4.71
CA ASP A 74 -27.47 -14.54 3.60
C ASP A 74 -25.93 -14.54 3.56
N LYS A 75 -25.36 -15.72 3.85
CA LYS A 75 -23.91 -15.94 3.92
C LYS A 75 -23.24 -16.07 2.55
N SER A 76 -24.01 -16.11 1.45
CA SER A 76 -23.46 -16.24 0.11
C SER A 76 -23.09 -14.89 -0.53
N LEU A 77 -23.51 -13.77 0.08
CA LEU A 77 -23.35 -12.44 -0.50
C LEU A 77 -21.95 -11.88 -0.26
N CYS A 78 -21.05 -12.11 -1.22
CA CYS A 78 -19.65 -11.70 -1.15
C CYS A 78 -19.45 -10.19 -0.91
N ASP A 79 -20.30 -9.32 -1.46
CA ASP A 79 -20.22 -7.88 -1.24
C ASP A 79 -20.46 -7.49 0.22
N ALA A 80 -21.31 -8.23 0.97
CA ALA A 80 -21.54 -7.93 2.38
C ALA A 80 -20.27 -8.18 3.21
N TYR A 81 -19.53 -9.24 2.88
CA TYR A 81 -18.21 -9.48 3.45
C TYR A 81 -17.23 -8.38 3.06
N TYR A 82 -17.19 -7.99 1.78
CA TYR A 82 -16.31 -6.93 1.30
C TYR A 82 -16.53 -5.62 2.07
N TYR A 83 -17.77 -5.15 2.13
CA TYR A 83 -18.08 -3.88 2.78
C TYR A 83 -17.98 -3.94 4.31
N THR A 84 -18.20 -5.10 4.93
CA THR A 84 -17.83 -5.30 6.35
C THR A 84 -16.33 -5.12 6.56
N GLY A 85 -15.51 -5.72 5.67
CA GLY A 85 -14.06 -5.56 5.66
C GLY A 85 -13.62 -4.10 5.48
N VAL A 86 -14.19 -3.39 4.50
CA VAL A 86 -13.94 -1.96 4.26
C VAL A 86 -14.29 -1.12 5.49
N SER A 87 -15.45 -1.33 6.11
CA SER A 87 -15.83 -0.65 7.35
C SER A 87 -14.85 -0.89 8.49
N LEU A 88 -14.30 -2.10 8.60
CA LEU A 88 -13.32 -2.46 9.63
C LEU A 88 -11.95 -1.84 9.37
N THR A 89 -11.48 -1.82 8.11
CA THR A 89 -10.25 -1.11 7.73
C THR A 89 -10.35 0.37 8.07
N LYS A 90 -11.49 1.01 7.80
CA LYS A 90 -11.73 2.41 8.16
C LYS A 90 -11.80 2.68 9.69
N GLN A 91 -11.86 1.63 10.50
CA GLN A 91 -11.80 1.68 11.98
C GLN A 91 -10.43 1.20 12.51
N ASP A 92 -9.42 1.05 11.66
CA ASP A 92 -8.09 0.52 11.99
C ASP A 92 -8.12 -0.89 12.63
N LYS A 93 -9.14 -1.69 12.28
CA LYS A 93 -9.32 -3.07 12.76
C LYS A 93 -8.82 -4.07 11.72
N ASP A 94 -7.54 -3.98 11.38
CA ASP A 94 -6.96 -4.66 10.22
C ASP A 94 -7.02 -6.20 10.28
N ASP A 95 -6.79 -6.80 11.46
CA ASP A 95 -6.89 -8.27 11.61
C ASP A 95 -8.32 -8.79 11.31
N ALA A 96 -9.33 -8.05 11.78
CA ALA A 96 -10.72 -8.39 11.53
C ALA A 96 -11.08 -8.13 10.06
N ALA A 97 -10.67 -6.97 9.53
CA ALA A 97 -10.91 -6.59 8.13
C ALA A 97 -10.36 -7.64 7.16
N TYR A 98 -9.13 -8.09 7.39
CA TYR A 98 -8.46 -9.14 6.62
C TYR A 98 -9.33 -10.39 6.48
N THR A 99 -9.93 -10.84 7.58
CA THR A 99 -10.77 -12.04 7.60
C THR A 99 -12.00 -11.88 6.69
N TYR A 100 -12.70 -10.76 6.78
CA TYR A 100 -13.88 -10.51 5.95
C TYR A 100 -13.53 -10.32 4.46
N LEU A 101 -12.44 -9.62 4.16
CA LEU A 101 -11.98 -9.43 2.78
C LEU A 101 -11.52 -10.75 2.15
N TYR A 102 -10.97 -11.68 2.93
CA TYR A 102 -10.66 -13.02 2.47
C TYR A 102 -11.92 -13.80 2.05
N TYR A 103 -12.98 -13.74 2.86
CA TYR A 103 -14.26 -14.37 2.50
C TYR A 103 -14.88 -13.72 1.26
N ALA A 104 -14.80 -12.40 1.12
CA ALA A 104 -15.31 -11.69 -0.06
C ALA A 104 -14.68 -12.20 -1.36
N ASP A 105 -13.34 -12.25 -1.45
CA ASP A 105 -12.63 -12.77 -2.63
C ASP A 105 -12.90 -14.27 -2.83
N SER A 106 -13.07 -15.05 -1.76
CA SER A 106 -13.31 -16.51 -1.85
C SER A 106 -14.72 -16.88 -2.29
N LEU A 107 -15.72 -16.07 -1.95
CA LEU A 107 -17.13 -16.29 -2.29
C LEU A 107 -17.50 -15.74 -3.67
N ALA A 108 -16.70 -14.82 -4.22
CA ALA A 108 -16.92 -14.27 -5.55
C ALA A 108 -16.84 -15.38 -6.62
N THR A 109 -17.84 -15.44 -7.50
CA THR A 109 -17.92 -16.47 -8.56
C THR A 109 -17.00 -16.19 -9.74
N GLN A 110 -16.54 -14.95 -9.86
CA GLN A 110 -15.57 -14.48 -10.85
C GLN A 110 -14.55 -13.60 -10.15
N PRO A 111 -13.34 -13.44 -10.72
CA PRO A 111 -12.38 -12.47 -10.22
C PRO A 111 -13.01 -11.07 -10.14
N THR A 112 -12.94 -10.45 -8.96
CA THR A 112 -13.42 -9.09 -8.72
C THR A 112 -12.25 -8.22 -8.31
N LEU A 113 -11.85 -7.27 -9.17
CA LEU A 113 -10.67 -6.44 -8.97
C LEU A 113 -10.66 -5.71 -7.60
N PRO A 114 -11.73 -5.01 -7.18
CA PRO A 114 -11.79 -4.38 -5.86
C PRO A 114 -11.54 -5.34 -4.69
N PHE A 115 -12.05 -6.57 -4.76
CA PHE A 115 -11.89 -7.54 -3.67
C PHE A 115 -10.44 -7.99 -3.55
N LYS A 116 -9.80 -8.27 -4.69
CA LYS A 116 -8.39 -8.65 -4.71
C LYS A 116 -7.48 -7.53 -4.21
N ILE A 117 -7.74 -6.29 -4.63
CA ILE A 117 -6.99 -5.12 -4.16
C ILE A 117 -7.12 -4.99 -2.65
N ALA A 118 -8.34 -4.95 -2.14
CA ALA A 118 -8.60 -4.77 -0.71
C ALA A 118 -7.97 -5.89 0.13
N LEU A 119 -8.07 -7.15 -0.32
CA LEU A 119 -7.42 -8.27 0.37
C LEU A 119 -5.89 -8.17 0.33
N ALA A 120 -5.29 -7.79 -0.80
CA ALA A 120 -3.85 -7.61 -0.91
C ALA A 120 -3.34 -6.52 0.03
N GLU A 121 -4.03 -5.38 0.08
CA GLU A 121 -3.70 -4.27 0.96
C GLU A 121 -3.92 -4.61 2.44
N SER A 122 -5.02 -5.30 2.77
CA SER A 122 -5.26 -5.76 4.14
C SER A 122 -4.20 -6.76 4.59
N ALA A 123 -3.74 -7.62 3.69
CA ALA A 123 -2.62 -8.52 3.95
C ALA A 123 -1.31 -7.75 4.21
N LEU A 124 -1.05 -6.63 3.51
CA LEU A 124 0.10 -5.77 3.81
C LEU A 124 -0.01 -5.11 5.19
N ARG A 125 -1.19 -4.62 5.59
CA ARG A 125 -1.41 -4.00 6.92
C ARG A 125 -1.08 -4.93 8.07
N ILE A 126 -1.41 -6.21 7.93
CA ILE A 126 -1.10 -7.23 8.95
C ILE A 126 0.29 -7.89 8.74
N GLY A 127 1.12 -7.37 7.84
CA GLY A 127 2.47 -7.88 7.57
C GLY A 127 2.53 -9.20 6.80
N ASN A 128 1.42 -9.69 6.25
CA ASN A 128 1.37 -10.88 5.40
C ASN A 128 1.76 -10.55 3.94
N VAL A 129 3.03 -10.18 3.75
CA VAL A 129 3.58 -9.80 2.44
C VAL A 129 3.48 -10.91 1.41
N GLY A 130 3.59 -12.17 1.82
CA GLY A 130 3.49 -13.33 0.92
C GLY A 130 2.11 -13.47 0.28
N LEU A 131 1.04 -13.32 1.09
CA LEU A 131 -0.32 -13.32 0.56
C LEU A 131 -0.60 -12.09 -0.30
N ALA A 132 -0.15 -10.90 0.14
CA ALA A 132 -0.28 -9.68 -0.64
C ALA A 132 0.35 -9.85 -2.04
N ARG A 133 1.59 -10.37 -2.09
CA ARG A 133 2.30 -10.67 -3.34
C ARG A 133 1.46 -11.58 -4.24
N LYS A 134 0.98 -12.71 -3.71
CA LYS A 134 0.13 -13.65 -4.44
C LYS A 134 -1.11 -12.95 -5.03
N LYS A 135 -1.78 -12.10 -4.26
CA LYS A 135 -2.99 -11.39 -4.73
C LYS A 135 -2.68 -10.36 -5.81
N TYR A 136 -1.54 -9.67 -5.74
CA TYR A 136 -1.11 -8.81 -6.84
C TYR A 136 -0.70 -9.58 -8.10
N GLU A 137 -0.16 -10.79 -7.96
CA GLU A 137 0.09 -11.70 -9.09
C GLU A 137 -1.23 -12.14 -9.76
N GLU A 138 -2.24 -12.49 -8.95
CA GLU A 138 -3.61 -12.76 -9.44
C GLU A 138 -4.18 -11.52 -10.15
N ILE A 139 -4.05 -10.30 -9.59
CA ILE A 139 -4.51 -9.06 -10.24
C ILE A 139 -3.81 -8.85 -11.59
N LYS A 140 -2.48 -9.03 -11.67
CA LYS A 140 -1.72 -8.91 -12.92
C LYS A 140 -2.22 -9.91 -13.98
N SER A 141 -2.59 -11.12 -13.55
CA SER A 141 -3.10 -12.19 -14.43
C SER A 141 -4.52 -11.92 -14.91
N ASP A 142 -5.43 -11.65 -13.99
CA ASP A 142 -6.87 -11.56 -14.24
C ASP A 142 -7.26 -10.20 -14.83
N PHE A 143 -6.51 -9.15 -14.47
CA PHE A 143 -6.73 -7.76 -14.90
C PHE A 143 -5.46 -7.13 -15.48
N PRO A 144 -4.91 -7.65 -16.59
CA PRO A 144 -3.60 -7.24 -17.10
C PRO A 144 -3.51 -5.77 -17.55
N ASN A 145 -4.64 -5.09 -17.70
CA ASN A 145 -4.73 -3.66 -18.01
C ASN A 145 -4.79 -2.76 -16.77
N SER A 146 -5.12 -3.32 -15.60
CA SER A 146 -5.12 -2.60 -14.34
C SER A 146 -3.67 -2.32 -13.89
N PRO A 147 -3.34 -1.09 -13.47
CA PRO A 147 -2.02 -0.79 -12.91
C PRO A 147 -1.78 -1.46 -11.55
N GLU A 148 -2.82 -1.78 -10.79
CA GLU A 148 -2.75 -2.20 -9.38
C GLU A 148 -1.96 -3.48 -9.17
N GLY A 149 -2.06 -4.44 -10.09
CA GLY A 149 -1.23 -5.66 -10.05
C GLY A 149 0.25 -5.33 -10.13
N TYR A 150 0.66 -4.53 -11.12
CA TYR A 150 2.07 -4.12 -11.28
C TYR A 150 2.56 -3.26 -10.13
N TYR A 151 1.71 -2.33 -9.66
CA TYR A 151 2.00 -1.47 -8.52
C TYR A 151 2.31 -2.31 -7.29
N GLY A 152 1.42 -3.24 -6.93
CA GLY A 152 1.58 -4.06 -5.74
C GLY A 152 2.73 -5.06 -5.83
N LEU A 153 3.07 -5.55 -7.02
CA LEU A 153 4.30 -6.33 -7.23
C LEU A 153 5.56 -5.48 -6.99
N SER A 154 5.57 -4.23 -7.44
CA SER A 154 6.69 -3.33 -7.18
C SER A 154 6.81 -2.96 -5.69
N LEU A 155 5.68 -2.76 -5.01
CA LEU A 155 5.64 -2.48 -3.57
C LEU A 155 6.14 -3.67 -2.76
N THR A 156 5.58 -4.86 -2.99
CA THR A 156 5.97 -6.09 -2.27
C THR A 156 7.43 -6.47 -2.54
N ALA A 157 7.98 -6.15 -3.72
CA ALA A 157 9.39 -6.36 -4.04
C ALA A 157 10.35 -5.64 -3.07
N THR A 158 9.96 -4.48 -2.52
CA THR A 158 10.77 -3.77 -1.51
C THR A 158 10.92 -4.56 -0.22
N SER A 159 9.95 -5.42 0.09
CA SER A 159 9.92 -6.26 1.28
C SER A 159 10.58 -7.63 1.06
N ILE A 160 10.41 -8.23 -0.12
CA ILE A 160 10.92 -9.59 -0.42
C ILE A 160 12.24 -9.60 -1.19
N GLY A 161 12.77 -8.43 -1.58
CA GLY A 161 14.05 -8.28 -2.29
C GLY A 161 14.04 -8.77 -3.73
N ASP A 162 12.87 -8.82 -4.38
CA ASP A 162 12.74 -9.15 -5.80
C ASP A 162 13.04 -7.91 -6.67
N LEU A 163 14.32 -7.52 -6.69
CA LEU A 163 14.75 -6.22 -7.22
C LEU A 163 14.52 -6.09 -8.72
N VAL A 164 14.76 -7.16 -9.49
CA VAL A 164 14.69 -7.13 -10.95
C VAL A 164 13.25 -6.96 -11.41
N GLU A 165 12.33 -7.82 -10.96
CA GLU A 165 10.93 -7.70 -11.34
C GLU A 165 10.28 -6.47 -10.68
N GLY A 166 10.67 -6.12 -9.45
CA GLY A 166 10.24 -4.90 -8.78
C GLY A 166 10.51 -3.64 -9.62
N LEU A 167 11.76 -3.44 -10.07
CA LEU A 167 12.14 -2.29 -10.88
C LEU A 167 11.40 -2.26 -12.22
N VAL A 168 11.30 -3.38 -12.92
CA VAL A 168 10.53 -3.48 -14.17
C VAL A 168 9.06 -3.11 -13.96
N ASN A 169 8.47 -3.54 -12.84
CA ASN A 169 7.08 -3.26 -12.54
C ASN A 169 6.85 -1.79 -12.14
N THR A 170 7.82 -1.08 -11.56
CA THR A 170 7.67 0.39 -11.34
C THR A 170 7.45 1.15 -12.65
N ASP A 171 8.21 0.83 -13.71
CA ASP A 171 8.07 1.46 -15.02
C ASP A 171 6.74 1.10 -15.70
N ARG A 172 6.33 -0.17 -15.60
CA ARG A 172 5.01 -0.62 -16.10
C ARG A 172 3.86 0.07 -15.37
N THR A 173 4.00 0.27 -14.07
CA THR A 173 2.98 0.92 -13.22
C THR A 173 2.77 2.36 -13.64
N LEU A 174 3.85 3.15 -13.81
CA LEU A 174 3.77 4.53 -14.32
C LEU A 174 3.06 4.60 -15.67
N LEU A 175 3.47 3.74 -16.61
CA LEU A 175 2.87 3.70 -17.95
C LEU A 175 1.37 3.35 -17.89
N LYS A 176 0.99 2.38 -17.07
CA LYS A 176 -0.40 1.91 -16.94
C LYS A 176 -1.28 2.99 -16.31
N TYR A 177 -0.87 3.62 -15.21
CA TYR A 177 -1.62 4.73 -14.61
C TYR A 177 -1.75 5.91 -15.57
N LYS A 178 -0.68 6.25 -16.30
CA LYS A 178 -0.72 7.30 -17.31
C LYS A 178 -1.72 7.00 -18.42
N ASN A 179 -1.71 5.78 -18.95
CA ASN A 179 -2.62 5.38 -20.02
C ASN A 179 -4.08 5.27 -19.56
N ALA A 180 -4.30 4.91 -18.30
CA ALA A 180 -5.63 4.86 -17.69
C ALA A 180 -6.17 6.25 -17.29
N GLY A 181 -5.36 7.32 -17.39
CA GLY A 181 -5.72 8.65 -16.94
C GLY A 181 -5.76 8.82 -15.41
N GLY A 182 -5.27 7.83 -14.66
CA GLY A 182 -5.31 7.78 -13.18
C GLY A 182 -4.01 8.18 -12.49
N LEU A 183 -3.01 8.68 -13.22
CA LEU A 183 -1.73 9.10 -12.61
C LEU A 183 -1.87 10.47 -11.95
N THR A 184 -2.14 10.48 -10.64
CA THR A 184 -2.08 11.70 -9.83
C THR A 184 -0.64 12.05 -9.45
N PRO A 185 -0.33 13.31 -9.12
CA PRO A 185 1.02 13.69 -8.65
C PRO A 185 1.48 12.87 -7.44
N THR A 186 0.59 12.64 -6.47
CA THR A 186 0.90 11.80 -5.30
C THR A 186 1.21 10.36 -5.69
N ARG A 187 0.40 9.77 -6.57
CA ARG A 187 0.63 8.40 -7.06
C ARG A 187 1.95 8.28 -7.81
N GLU A 188 2.30 9.28 -8.62
CA GLU A 188 3.56 9.32 -9.34
C GLU A 188 4.76 9.34 -8.37
N GLN A 189 4.73 10.21 -7.36
CA GLN A 189 5.77 10.31 -6.35
C GLN A 189 5.90 9.04 -5.50
N GLU A 190 4.80 8.37 -5.22
CA GLU A 190 4.80 7.08 -4.53
C GLU A 190 5.54 6.02 -5.35
N ILE A 191 5.28 5.94 -6.65
CA ILE A 191 5.99 5.00 -7.53
C ILE A 191 7.48 5.36 -7.62
N TYR A 192 7.83 6.65 -7.63
CA TYR A 192 9.22 7.10 -7.54
C TYR A 192 9.90 6.68 -6.23
N LEU A 193 9.19 6.78 -5.10
CA LEU A 193 9.72 6.33 -3.81
C LEU A 193 9.98 4.81 -3.81
N ILE A 194 9.03 4.00 -4.30
CA ILE A 194 9.22 2.55 -4.45
C ILE A 194 10.44 2.25 -5.32
N LYS A 195 10.56 2.94 -6.46
CA LYS A 195 11.69 2.78 -7.38
C LYS A 195 13.02 3.17 -6.74
N ALA A 196 13.06 4.27 -5.98
CA ALA A 196 14.25 4.72 -5.28
C ALA A 196 14.73 3.69 -4.25
N ILE A 197 13.81 3.11 -3.48
CA ILE A 197 14.12 2.05 -2.50
C ILE A 197 14.68 0.82 -3.21
N LEU A 198 14.07 0.37 -4.30
CA LEU A 198 14.55 -0.77 -5.08
C LEU A 198 15.92 -0.51 -5.73
N LEU A 199 16.16 0.70 -6.27
CA LEU A 199 17.45 1.10 -6.82
C LEU A 199 18.55 1.09 -5.75
N ARG A 200 18.25 1.61 -4.56
CA ARG A 200 19.17 1.57 -3.40
C ARG A 200 19.50 0.13 -3.01
N MET A 201 18.49 -0.74 -2.90
CA MET A 201 18.70 -2.16 -2.59
C MET A 201 19.50 -2.86 -3.69
N ASN A 202 19.37 -2.40 -4.93
CA ASN A 202 20.15 -2.85 -6.08
C ASN A 202 21.47 -2.08 -6.25
N THR A 203 21.96 -1.41 -5.20
CA THR A 203 23.23 -0.67 -5.12
C THR A 203 23.43 0.39 -6.21
N GLN A 204 22.36 0.86 -6.86
CA GLN A 204 22.37 1.94 -7.83
C GLN A 204 22.07 3.27 -7.11
N TYR A 205 22.96 3.68 -6.21
CA TYR A 205 22.68 4.75 -5.25
C TYR A 205 22.50 6.13 -5.90
N ASP A 206 23.27 6.45 -6.93
CA ASP A 206 23.19 7.71 -7.67
C ASP A 206 21.82 7.86 -8.35
N LYS A 207 21.32 6.78 -8.99
CA LYS A 207 19.95 6.76 -9.53
C LYS A 207 18.90 6.77 -8.42
N ALA A 208 19.14 6.10 -7.30
CA ALA A 208 18.20 6.10 -6.18
C ALA A 208 18.00 7.52 -5.63
N ILE A 209 19.05 8.32 -5.47
CA ILE A 209 18.95 9.73 -5.07
C ILE A 209 18.06 10.51 -6.05
N GLU A 210 18.23 10.35 -7.37
CA GLU A 210 17.40 11.03 -8.36
C GLU A 210 15.90 10.78 -8.11
N TYR A 211 15.52 9.53 -7.86
CA TYR A 211 14.13 9.17 -7.63
C TYR A 211 13.61 9.56 -6.25
N PHE A 212 14.46 9.57 -5.21
CA PHE A 212 14.07 10.16 -3.93
C PHE A 212 13.78 11.65 -4.07
N GLU A 213 14.64 12.42 -4.75
CA GLU A 213 14.38 13.85 -4.96
C GLU A 213 13.07 14.09 -5.74
N LYS A 214 12.72 13.21 -6.68
CA LYS A 214 11.43 13.25 -7.38
C LYS A 214 10.22 12.94 -6.49
N SER A 215 10.39 12.18 -5.41
CA SER A 215 9.31 11.85 -4.46
C SER A 215 9.29 12.76 -3.21
N LYS A 216 10.19 13.74 -3.13
CA LYS A 216 10.44 14.51 -1.92
C LYS A 216 9.31 15.44 -1.54
N GLU A 217 8.58 15.99 -2.51
CA GLU A 217 7.51 16.95 -2.24
C GLU A 217 6.43 16.33 -1.34
N HIS A 218 6.05 15.08 -1.59
CA HIS A 218 5.03 14.40 -0.79
C HIS A 218 5.60 13.60 0.39
N PHE A 219 6.76 12.96 0.22
CA PHE A 219 7.28 12.01 1.20
C PHE A 219 8.50 12.51 1.99
N GLY A 220 9.04 13.68 1.66
CA GLY A 220 10.34 14.16 2.13
C GLY A 220 10.52 14.31 3.64
N THR A 221 9.41 14.31 4.39
CA THR A 221 9.38 14.42 5.85
C THR A 221 9.08 13.10 6.56
N THR A 222 8.74 12.04 5.83
CA THR A 222 8.41 10.73 6.42
C THR A 222 9.68 10.04 6.92
N THR A 223 9.58 9.31 8.03
CA THR A 223 10.71 8.55 8.58
C THR A 223 11.27 7.56 7.54
N ASP A 224 10.41 6.85 6.82
CA ASP A 224 10.82 5.87 5.81
C ASP A 224 11.61 6.51 4.67
N TYR A 225 11.14 7.64 4.14
CA TYR A 225 11.87 8.41 3.12
C TYR A 225 13.24 8.84 3.66
N LEU A 226 13.25 9.50 4.82
CA LEU A 226 14.46 10.08 5.40
C LEU A 226 15.50 9.02 5.74
N ALA A 227 15.08 7.88 6.29
CA ALA A 227 15.94 6.76 6.61
C ALA A 227 16.57 6.14 5.36
N ASN A 228 15.77 5.90 4.31
CA ASN A 228 16.27 5.34 3.06
C ASN A 228 17.15 6.35 2.30
N TYR A 229 16.80 7.63 2.29
CA TYR A 229 17.60 8.69 1.69
C TYR A 229 18.95 8.84 2.41
N ALA A 230 18.94 8.88 3.75
CA ALA A 230 20.14 8.97 4.56
C ALA A 230 21.12 7.83 4.27
N LEU A 231 20.63 6.59 4.24
CA LEU A 231 21.43 5.41 3.89
C LEU A 231 21.98 5.49 2.47
N THR A 232 21.15 5.92 1.51
CA THR A 232 21.57 6.05 0.11
C THR A 232 22.68 7.08 -0.05
N ALA A 233 22.52 8.25 0.56
CA ALA A 233 23.54 9.30 0.55
C ALA A 233 24.80 8.87 1.30
N TYR A 234 24.68 8.10 2.38
CA TYR A 234 25.83 7.55 3.09
C TYR A 234 26.65 6.58 2.23
N GLU A 235 25.99 5.67 1.51
CA GLU A 235 26.67 4.74 0.61
C GLU A 235 27.34 5.47 -0.57
N LEU A 236 26.71 6.51 -1.13
CA LEU A 236 27.36 7.37 -2.11
C LEU A 236 28.59 8.08 -1.55
N TYR A 237 28.51 8.61 -0.32
CA TYR A 237 29.66 9.21 0.34
C TYR A 237 30.80 8.19 0.51
N LYS A 238 30.50 6.95 0.91
CA LYS A 238 31.51 5.90 1.04
C LYS A 238 32.21 5.60 -0.29
N GLN A 239 31.47 5.62 -1.40
CA GLN A 239 31.99 5.34 -2.74
C GLN A 239 32.79 6.51 -3.33
N THR A 240 32.29 7.73 -3.17
CA THR A 240 32.80 8.91 -3.88
C THR A 240 33.70 9.80 -3.03
N LYS A 241 33.54 9.75 -1.69
CA LYS A 241 34.15 10.65 -0.71
C LYS A 241 33.79 12.13 -0.91
N GLU A 242 32.71 12.43 -1.63
CA GLU A 242 32.25 13.81 -1.81
C GLU A 242 31.45 14.29 -0.59
N ASP A 243 31.85 15.42 -0.01
CA ASP A 243 31.26 15.97 1.21
C ASP A 243 29.77 16.30 1.08
N GLN A 244 29.27 16.58 -0.14
CA GLN A 244 27.85 16.83 -0.36
C GLN A 244 26.97 15.65 0.09
N TRP A 245 27.43 14.41 -0.10
CA TRP A 245 26.68 13.22 0.27
C TRP A 245 26.72 12.95 1.77
N LYS A 246 27.86 13.25 2.41
CA LYS A 246 27.99 13.26 3.88
C LYS A 246 26.98 14.24 4.49
N GLN A 247 26.94 15.48 4.00
CA GLN A 247 26.02 16.51 4.48
C GLN A 247 24.55 16.11 4.29
N LYS A 248 24.18 15.63 3.10
CA LYS A 248 22.82 15.16 2.79
C LYS A 248 22.38 14.01 3.70
N SER A 249 23.27 13.05 3.94
CA SER A 249 23.01 11.92 4.82
C SER A 249 22.77 12.38 6.25
N GLN A 250 23.65 13.22 6.80
CA GLN A 250 23.53 13.77 8.15
C GLN A 250 22.26 14.62 8.31
N GLN A 251 21.94 15.46 7.32
CA GLN A 251 20.73 16.28 7.34
C GLN A 251 19.46 15.42 7.40
N ALA A 252 19.38 14.37 6.58
CA ALA A 252 18.23 13.49 6.58
C ALA A 252 18.08 12.77 7.93
N LEU A 253 19.17 12.30 8.54
CA LEU A 253 19.14 11.70 9.89
C LEU A 253 18.63 12.65 10.97
N LEU A 254 19.02 13.93 10.91
CA LEU A 254 18.57 14.96 11.85
C LEU A 254 17.06 15.26 11.72
N GLN A 255 16.48 15.06 10.52
CA GLN A 255 15.07 15.31 10.25
C GLN A 255 14.14 14.18 10.70
N ILE A 256 14.68 13.00 11.05
CA ILE A 256 13.87 11.87 11.55
C ILE A 256 13.34 12.21 12.95
N GLN A 257 12.04 12.50 13.03
CA GLN A 257 11.36 12.85 14.28
C GLN A 257 11.02 11.61 15.11
N ASP A 258 10.36 10.63 14.49
CA ASP A 258 10.01 9.38 15.14
C ASP A 258 11.06 8.31 14.86
N LYS A 259 11.89 8.05 15.86
CA LYS A 259 12.96 7.04 15.81
C LYS A 259 12.49 5.66 16.28
N THR A 260 11.30 5.56 16.87
CA THR A 260 10.80 4.31 17.49
C THR A 260 10.45 3.25 16.45
N THR A 261 10.23 3.68 15.21
CA THR A 261 9.91 2.84 14.05
C THR A 261 11.15 2.23 13.39
N LEU A 262 12.35 2.72 13.74
CA LEU A 262 13.61 2.23 13.22
C LEU A 262 14.22 1.19 14.18
N LYS A 263 15.00 0.25 13.62
CA LYS A 263 15.75 -0.71 14.43
C LYS A 263 16.77 0.02 15.30
N GLU A 264 17.02 -0.52 16.50
CA GLU A 264 17.98 0.04 17.46
C GLU A 264 19.38 0.25 16.86
N ASP A 265 19.78 -0.62 15.92
CA ASP A 265 21.08 -0.58 15.26
C ASP A 265 21.11 0.32 14.00
N PHE A 266 19.99 0.92 13.58
CA PHE A 266 19.93 1.74 12.36
C PHE A 266 20.98 2.86 12.38
N PHE A 267 21.03 3.63 13.46
CA PHE A 267 21.95 4.77 13.59
C PHE A 267 23.41 4.36 13.75
N GLN A 268 23.69 3.13 14.18
CA GLN A 268 25.05 2.62 14.38
C GLN A 268 25.76 2.34 13.04
N GLN A 269 25.02 2.32 11.93
CA GLN A 269 25.56 2.04 10.59
C GLN A 269 26.34 3.24 10.00
N PHE A 270 26.19 4.43 10.56
CA PHE A 270 26.76 5.65 10.02
C PHE A 270 28.06 6.02 10.73
N SER A 271 29.20 5.80 10.07
CA SER A 271 30.52 6.34 10.47
C SER A 271 31.04 7.30 9.39
N TYR A 272 31.23 8.56 9.77
CA TYR A 272 31.70 9.61 8.87
C TYR A 272 33.13 10.02 9.22
N ASP A 273 34.07 9.10 9.00
CA ASP A 273 35.51 9.34 9.17
C ASP A 273 36.02 10.43 8.21
#